data_AF-A0A327K0K0-F1
#
_entry.id   AF-A0A327K0K0-F1
#
_cell.length_a   1.000
_cell.length_b   1.000
_cell.length_c   1.000
_cell.angle_alpha   90.00
_cell.angle_beta   90.00
_cell.angle_gamma   90.00
#
_symmetry.space_group_name_H-M   'P 1'
#
loop_
_entity.id
_entity.type
_entity.pdbx_description
1 polymer ?
#
loop_
_entity_poly.entity_id
_entity_poly.type
_entity_poly.pdbx_seq_one_letter_code
_entity_poly.pdbx_strand_id
1 'polypeptide(L)'
;MAFGFISVPLDEAREGLDLDAHFGDRTTLDDIVIASPRPSLLVVRYAGNHAVSAGDLDMDGMVAASVAGIVVDGDLELFGAIVSRRAGARPGFLWVRGSLHCRAVAVGAMDLVVDRNVTADLVVATGEEGFLHIGGDVHAGRMIVDDGAVATVAGEVLARRGWNGSAHAQVALRKSRWLDEVKPELRAEFFRGGGAVACTTGEGGLVQALLAGRDVLRPEP
;
A
#
# COMPACT_ATOMS: atom_id res chain seq x y z
N MET A 1 -15.41 -8.73 -18.78
CA MET A 1 -14.31 -8.72 -19.76
C MET A 1 -13.26 -7.75 -19.22
N ALA A 2 -12.10 -8.26 -18.81
CA ALA A 2 -11.01 -7.45 -18.27
C ALA A 2 -10.22 -6.84 -19.45
N PHE A 3 -10.09 -5.52 -19.50
CA PHE A 3 -9.22 -4.86 -20.47
C PHE A 3 -7.87 -4.53 -19.85
N GLY A 4 -6.81 -4.64 -20.66
CA GLY A 4 -5.75 -3.64 -20.69
C GLY A 4 -4.34 -4.06 -20.28
N PHE A 5 -4.17 -5.08 -19.44
CA PHE A 5 -2.84 -5.43 -18.97
C PHE A 5 -2.13 -6.39 -19.92
N ILE A 6 -0.97 -5.97 -20.42
CA ILE A 6 0.00 -6.86 -21.03
C ILE A 6 1.03 -7.30 -19.98
N SER A 7 1.57 -8.50 -20.15
CA SER A 7 2.68 -8.97 -19.31
C SER A 7 3.99 -8.68 -20.04
N VAL A 8 4.82 -7.84 -19.43
CA VAL A 8 6.16 -7.51 -19.90
C VAL A 8 7.16 -8.23 -19.00
N PRO A 9 8.17 -8.92 -19.53
CA PRO A 9 9.28 -9.44 -18.72
C PRO A 9 9.86 -8.33 -17.83
N LEU A 10 10.19 -8.65 -16.58
CA LEU A 10 10.61 -7.64 -15.61
C LEU A 10 11.83 -6.86 -16.10
N ASP A 11 12.82 -7.55 -16.67
CA ASP A 11 14.03 -6.99 -17.30
C ASP A 11 13.71 -5.97 -18.41
N GLU A 12 12.83 -6.34 -19.34
CA GLU A 12 12.35 -5.42 -20.38
C GLU A 12 11.59 -4.23 -19.79
N ALA A 13 10.80 -4.44 -18.73
CA ALA A 13 10.06 -3.39 -18.06
C ALA A 13 10.98 -2.41 -17.32
N ARG A 14 12.12 -2.85 -16.76
CA ARG A 14 13.08 -1.94 -16.08
C ARG A 14 13.58 -0.89 -17.06
N GLU A 15 14.03 -1.35 -18.22
CA GLU A 15 14.61 -0.50 -19.26
C GLU A 15 13.53 0.34 -19.95
N GLY A 16 12.41 -0.28 -20.32
CA GLY A 16 11.36 0.38 -21.10
C GLY A 16 10.48 1.34 -20.31
N LEU A 17 10.33 1.13 -19.00
CA LEU A 17 9.45 1.94 -18.13
C LEU A 17 10.23 2.79 -17.11
N ASP A 18 11.56 2.71 -17.10
CA ASP A 18 12.44 3.47 -16.18
C ASP A 18 12.05 3.30 -14.70
N LEU A 19 11.83 2.05 -14.29
CA LEU A 19 11.33 1.72 -12.95
C LEU A 19 12.34 2.11 -11.86
N ASP A 20 13.63 1.92 -12.09
CA ASP A 20 14.68 2.10 -11.08
C ASP A 20 14.78 3.58 -10.62
N ALA A 21 14.43 4.55 -11.48
CA ALA A 21 14.41 5.98 -11.11
C ALA A 21 13.34 6.32 -10.05
N HIS A 22 12.20 5.62 -10.05
CA HIS A 22 11.06 5.92 -9.18
C HIS A 22 11.07 5.15 -7.86
N PHE A 23 11.64 3.94 -7.84
CA PHE A 23 11.69 3.11 -6.63
C PHE A 23 13.00 3.29 -5.84
N GLY A 24 14.04 3.89 -6.43
CA GLY A 24 15.29 4.28 -5.74
C GLY A 24 15.95 3.14 -4.95
N ASP A 25 16.66 3.47 -3.87
CA ASP A 25 17.38 2.53 -3.00
C ASP A 25 16.48 1.75 -2.01
N ARG A 26 15.16 1.98 -2.02
CA ARG A 26 14.24 1.40 -1.03
C ARG A 26 13.87 -0.04 -1.36
N THR A 27 13.71 -0.32 -2.65
CA THR A 27 13.50 -1.66 -3.21
C THR A 27 14.11 -1.67 -4.60
N THR A 28 15.35 -2.17 -4.73
CA THR A 28 15.88 -2.38 -6.07
C THR A 28 15.15 -3.54 -6.71
N LEU A 29 14.91 -3.50 -8.03
CA LEU A 29 14.28 -4.64 -8.72
C LEU A 29 15.12 -5.91 -8.63
N ASP A 30 16.42 -5.77 -8.37
CA ASP A 30 17.33 -6.88 -8.08
C ASP A 30 16.96 -7.58 -6.76
N ASP A 31 16.52 -6.84 -5.74
CA ASP A 31 16.04 -7.41 -4.48
C ASP A 31 14.78 -8.27 -4.70
N ILE A 32 13.90 -7.85 -5.61
CA ILE A 32 12.69 -8.61 -5.99
C ILE A 32 13.08 -9.91 -6.71
N VAL A 33 14.06 -9.86 -7.61
CA VAL A 33 14.56 -11.02 -8.37
C VAL A 33 15.29 -12.01 -7.45
N ILE A 34 16.23 -11.54 -6.63
CA ILE A 34 17.05 -12.36 -5.73
C ILE A 34 16.18 -13.06 -4.68
N ALA A 35 15.16 -12.36 -4.17
CA ALA A 35 14.25 -12.95 -3.20
C ALA A 35 13.47 -14.15 -3.76
N SER A 36 13.35 -14.31 -5.09
CA SER A 36 12.63 -15.41 -5.74
C SER A 36 13.52 -16.57 -6.21
N PRO A 37 13.42 -17.77 -5.58
CA PRO A 37 14.27 -18.93 -5.90
C PRO A 37 13.92 -19.59 -7.24
N ARG A 38 13.07 -18.96 -8.07
CA ARG A 38 12.79 -19.36 -9.46
C ARG A 38 12.94 -18.13 -10.36
N PRO A 39 14.13 -17.92 -10.94
CA PRO A 39 14.43 -16.73 -11.75
C PRO A 39 13.82 -16.70 -13.15
N SER A 40 13.03 -17.68 -13.59
CA SER A 40 12.62 -17.70 -14.99
C SER A 40 11.30 -16.93 -15.21
N LEU A 41 11.44 -15.63 -15.47
CA LEU A 41 10.41 -14.68 -15.93
C LEU A 41 9.40 -14.21 -14.88
N LEU A 42 9.86 -13.35 -13.95
CA LEU A 42 8.92 -12.39 -13.34
C LEU A 42 8.39 -11.46 -14.43
N VAL A 43 7.11 -11.10 -14.35
CA VAL A 43 6.50 -10.13 -15.26
C VAL A 43 5.96 -8.93 -14.52
N VAL A 44 5.93 -7.80 -15.23
CA VAL A 44 5.17 -6.61 -14.87
C VAL A 44 3.87 -6.64 -15.65
N ARG A 45 2.74 -6.45 -14.96
CA ARG A 45 1.46 -6.20 -15.62
C ARG A 45 1.38 -4.72 -15.95
N TYR A 46 1.40 -4.39 -17.24
CA TYR A 46 1.47 -3.03 -17.72
C TYR A 46 0.20 -2.64 -18.49
N ALA A 47 -0.36 -1.48 -18.15
CA ALA A 47 -1.40 -0.80 -18.91
C ALA A 47 -0.87 0.56 -19.39
N GLY A 48 -0.75 0.74 -20.71
CA GLY A 48 -0.22 1.98 -21.31
C GLY A 48 -1.17 3.17 -21.33
N ASN A 49 -2.30 3.07 -20.63
CA ASN A 49 -3.32 4.10 -20.53
C ASN A 49 -4.16 3.89 -19.26
N HIS A 50 -5.30 4.57 -19.17
CA HIS A 50 -6.27 4.41 -18.10
C HIS A 50 -6.74 2.95 -17.96
N ALA A 51 -6.73 2.44 -16.74
CA ALA A 51 -7.13 1.07 -16.43
C ALA A 51 -8.30 1.04 -15.44
N VAL A 52 -9.24 0.14 -15.68
CA VAL A 52 -10.39 -0.11 -14.82
C VAL A 52 -10.41 -1.57 -14.42
N SER A 53 -10.49 -1.85 -13.12
CA SER A 53 -10.54 -3.21 -12.58
C SER A 53 -11.62 -3.36 -11.53
N ALA A 54 -12.30 -4.51 -11.53
CA ALA A 54 -13.27 -4.87 -10.51
C ALA A 54 -12.63 -5.81 -9.48
N GLY A 55 -13.04 -5.67 -8.22
CA GLY A 55 -12.56 -6.51 -7.12
C GLY A 55 -11.27 -5.99 -6.48
N ASP A 56 -10.82 -6.71 -5.46
CA ASP A 56 -9.62 -6.35 -4.70
C ASP A 56 -8.35 -6.76 -5.46
N LEU A 57 -7.30 -5.94 -5.33
CA LEU A 57 -5.96 -6.21 -5.81
C LEU A 57 -5.12 -6.77 -4.65
N ASP A 58 -5.05 -8.10 -4.57
CA ASP A 58 -4.26 -8.82 -3.57
C ASP A 58 -2.80 -8.94 -4.01
N MET A 59 -1.97 -8.00 -3.57
CA MET A 59 -0.56 -7.91 -3.94
C MET A 59 0.26 -9.03 -3.31
N ASP A 60 -0.17 -9.56 -2.16
CA ASP A 60 0.51 -10.71 -1.52
C ASP A 60 0.47 -11.95 -2.42
N GLY A 61 -0.64 -12.14 -3.15
CA GLY A 61 -0.86 -13.27 -4.06
C GLY A 61 -0.17 -13.13 -5.41
N MET A 62 0.22 -11.91 -5.81
CA MET A 62 0.78 -11.63 -7.14
C MET A 62 2.18 -12.19 -7.33
N VAL A 63 3.03 -12.05 -6.30
CA VAL A 63 4.40 -12.59 -6.36
C VAL A 63 4.38 -14.11 -6.45
N ALA A 64 3.44 -14.78 -5.78
CA ALA A 64 3.24 -16.22 -5.91
C ALA A 64 2.81 -16.63 -7.34
N ALA A 65 2.22 -15.71 -8.10
CA ALA A 65 1.82 -15.88 -9.50
C ALA A 65 2.86 -15.37 -10.51
N SER A 66 4.11 -15.15 -10.07
CA SER A 66 5.21 -14.61 -10.90
C SER A 66 4.98 -13.19 -11.44
N VAL A 67 4.14 -12.39 -10.77
CA VAL A 67 3.95 -10.97 -11.09
C VAL A 67 4.73 -10.14 -10.07
N ALA A 68 5.74 -9.41 -10.54
CA ALA A 68 6.58 -8.54 -9.70
C ALA A 68 5.86 -7.23 -9.32
N GLY A 69 5.04 -6.71 -10.23
CA GLY A 69 4.30 -5.49 -9.99
C GLY A 69 3.37 -5.12 -11.13
N ILE A 70 2.71 -3.98 -10.94
CA ILE A 70 1.77 -3.41 -11.89
C ILE A 70 2.21 -1.98 -12.20
N VAL A 71 2.13 -1.61 -13.48
CA VAL A 71 2.32 -0.23 -13.94
C VAL A 71 1.10 0.20 -14.75
N VAL A 72 0.58 1.38 -14.44
CA VAL A 72 -0.51 2.03 -15.17
C VAL A 72 -0.05 3.42 -15.58
N ASP A 73 0.10 3.68 -16.87
CA ASP A 73 0.52 5.00 -17.40
C ASP A 73 -0.56 6.08 -17.25
N GLY A 74 -1.83 5.66 -17.14
CA GLY A 74 -2.95 6.56 -16.89
C GLY A 74 -3.49 6.48 -15.47
N ASP A 75 -4.76 6.83 -15.31
CA ASP A 75 -5.47 6.68 -14.04
C ASP A 75 -5.84 5.21 -13.80
N LEU A 76 -5.88 4.78 -12.54
CA LEU A 76 -6.36 3.45 -12.13
C LEU A 76 -7.67 3.59 -11.34
N GLU A 77 -8.76 3.08 -11.89
CA GLU A 77 -10.03 2.90 -11.18
C GLU A 77 -10.19 1.44 -10.73
N LEU A 78 -10.19 1.23 -9.42
CA LEU A 78 -10.34 -0.08 -8.80
C LEU A 78 -11.61 -0.11 -7.95
N PHE A 79 -12.61 -0.92 -8.35
CA PHE A 79 -13.82 -1.13 -7.56
C PHE A 79 -13.59 -2.16 -6.44
N GLY A 80 -12.58 -1.89 -5.61
CA GLY A 80 -12.09 -2.77 -4.55
C GLY A 80 -10.92 -2.13 -3.81
N ALA A 81 -10.24 -2.93 -3.00
CA ALA A 81 -9.10 -2.51 -2.20
C ALA A 81 -7.77 -3.00 -2.79
N ILE A 82 -6.71 -2.21 -2.63
CA ILE A 82 -5.32 -2.64 -2.83
C ILE A 82 -4.81 -3.13 -1.48
N VAL A 83 -4.34 -4.37 -1.42
CA VAL A 83 -4.03 -5.04 -0.17
C VAL A 83 -2.68 -5.74 -0.25
N SER A 84 -1.78 -5.37 0.65
CA SER A 84 -0.54 -6.07 0.99
C SER A 84 -0.47 -6.21 2.50
N ARG A 85 -0.68 -7.43 3.02
CA ARG A 85 -0.91 -7.70 4.45
C ARG A 85 0.28 -8.30 5.15
N ARG A 86 1.18 -8.91 4.40
CA ARG A 86 2.16 -9.83 4.97
C ARG A 86 3.49 -9.13 5.19
N ALA A 87 3.75 -8.72 6.42
CA ALA A 87 5.10 -8.39 6.89
C ALA A 87 6.02 -9.60 6.61
N GLY A 88 7.14 -9.37 5.92
CA GLY A 88 8.07 -10.39 5.47
C GLY A 88 7.64 -11.18 4.22
N ALA A 89 6.53 -10.81 3.55
CA ALA A 89 6.35 -11.18 2.15
C ALA A 89 7.16 -10.25 1.25
N ARG A 90 7.55 -10.74 0.08
CA ARG A 90 8.39 -9.99 -0.85
C ARG A 90 7.67 -8.74 -1.33
N PRO A 91 8.36 -7.60 -1.44
CA PRO A 91 7.75 -6.39 -1.95
C PRO A 91 7.38 -6.59 -3.42
N GLY A 92 6.07 -6.60 -3.67
CA GLY A 92 5.56 -6.23 -4.98
C GLY A 92 5.49 -4.72 -5.10
N PHE A 93 5.30 -4.22 -6.31
CA PHE A 93 5.09 -2.80 -6.51
C PHE A 93 3.83 -2.52 -7.33
N LEU A 94 3.24 -1.35 -7.10
CA LEU A 94 2.22 -0.76 -7.94
C LEU A 94 2.60 0.69 -8.23
N TRP A 95 2.74 1.02 -9.51
CA TRP A 95 2.95 2.38 -9.98
C TRP A 95 1.78 2.83 -10.84
N VAL A 96 1.15 3.92 -10.43
CA VAL A 96 0.09 4.61 -11.18
C VAL A 96 0.60 6.00 -11.53
N ARG A 97 0.91 6.24 -12.80
CA ARG A 97 1.39 7.55 -13.28
C ARG A 97 0.27 8.61 -13.35
N GLY A 98 -0.97 8.16 -13.34
CA GLY A 98 -2.14 9.01 -13.16
C GLY A 98 -2.58 9.12 -11.69
N SER A 99 -3.90 9.25 -11.53
CA SER A 99 -4.61 9.21 -10.27
C SER A 99 -5.12 7.81 -9.95
N LEU A 100 -5.19 7.49 -8.67
CA LEU A 100 -5.74 6.23 -8.16
C LEU A 100 -7.10 6.50 -7.50
N HIS A 101 -8.13 5.81 -7.97
CA HIS A 101 -9.44 5.77 -7.32
C HIS A 101 -9.75 4.34 -6.89
N CYS A 102 -9.95 4.12 -5.59
CA CYS A 102 -10.25 2.80 -5.06
C CYS A 102 -11.10 2.86 -3.80
N ARG A 103 -11.57 1.71 -3.31
CA ARG A 103 -12.26 1.64 -2.01
C ARG A 103 -11.26 1.84 -0.87
N ALA A 104 -10.14 1.13 -0.91
CA ALA A 104 -9.14 1.20 0.15
C ALA A 104 -7.73 0.88 -0.35
N VAL A 105 -6.75 1.43 0.33
CA VAL A 105 -5.33 1.10 0.21
C VAL A 105 -4.85 0.62 1.57
N ALA A 106 -4.26 -0.57 1.60
CA ALA A 106 -3.61 -1.14 2.78
C ALA A 106 -2.24 -1.70 2.36
N VAL A 107 -1.17 -0.97 2.67
CA VAL A 107 0.20 -1.30 2.28
C VAL A 107 1.05 -1.57 3.53
N GLY A 108 1.67 -2.76 3.58
CA GLY A 108 2.55 -3.17 4.67
C GLY A 108 3.98 -3.48 4.21
N ALA A 109 4.10 -4.27 3.14
CA ALA A 109 5.39 -4.68 2.57
C ALA A 109 5.29 -4.63 1.04
N MET A 110 4.89 -3.47 0.51
CA MET A 110 4.86 -3.21 -0.92
C MET A 110 5.16 -1.74 -1.18
N ASP A 111 5.69 -1.46 -2.37
CA ASP A 111 5.82 -0.09 -2.84
C ASP A 111 4.59 0.32 -3.64
N LEU A 112 3.97 1.43 -3.25
CA LEU A 112 2.85 2.03 -3.95
C LEU A 112 3.22 3.46 -4.30
N VAL A 113 3.34 3.72 -5.60
CA VAL A 113 3.64 5.04 -6.16
C VAL A 113 2.44 5.50 -6.96
N VAL A 114 1.91 6.68 -6.63
CA VAL A 114 0.87 7.37 -7.39
C VAL A 114 1.38 8.77 -7.70
N ASP A 115 1.62 9.09 -8.97
CA ASP A 115 2.25 10.36 -9.34
C ASP A 115 1.31 11.56 -9.13
N ARG A 116 0.00 11.31 -9.15
CA ARG A 116 -1.04 12.34 -8.93
C ARG A 116 -1.84 12.06 -7.65
N ASN A 117 -3.15 12.22 -7.75
CA ASN A 117 -4.05 12.17 -6.59
C ASN A 117 -4.51 10.76 -6.25
N VAL A 118 -4.78 10.52 -4.98
CA VAL A 118 -5.48 9.32 -4.48
C VAL A 118 -6.86 9.70 -3.97
N THR A 119 -7.88 8.95 -4.37
CA THR A 119 -9.22 9.00 -3.78
C THR A 119 -9.60 7.62 -3.26
N ALA A 120 -9.86 7.52 -1.95
CA ALA A 120 -10.24 6.26 -1.31
C ALA A 120 -11.06 6.45 -0.03
N ASP A 121 -11.79 5.43 0.43
CA ASP A 121 -12.42 5.51 1.76
C ASP A 121 -11.39 5.38 2.88
N LEU A 122 -10.36 4.55 2.65
CA LEU A 122 -9.33 4.23 3.63
C LEU A 122 -7.96 4.14 2.96
N VAL A 123 -6.97 4.83 3.52
CA VAL A 123 -5.55 4.66 3.19
C VAL A 123 -4.82 4.28 4.48
N VAL A 124 -4.15 3.12 4.48
CA VAL A 124 -3.33 2.66 5.60
C VAL A 124 -1.97 2.22 5.10
N ALA A 125 -0.92 2.81 5.66
CA ALA A 125 0.46 2.35 5.50
C ALA A 125 1.00 1.92 6.86
N THR A 126 1.56 0.71 6.93
CA THR A 126 2.25 0.18 8.10
C THR A 126 3.58 -0.47 7.70
N GLY A 127 4.47 -0.72 8.66
CA GLY A 127 5.71 -1.46 8.44
C GLY A 127 6.81 -0.70 7.70
N GLU A 128 8.06 -1.08 7.95
CA GLU A 128 9.25 -0.40 7.38
C GLU A 128 9.66 -0.93 6.00
N GLU A 129 9.08 -2.04 5.57
CA GLU A 129 9.49 -2.83 4.40
C GLU A 129 8.94 -2.31 3.06
N GLY A 130 7.94 -1.43 3.09
CA GLY A 130 7.37 -0.80 1.90
C GLY A 130 7.53 0.71 1.88
N PHE A 131 7.10 1.30 0.77
CA PHE A 131 7.07 2.73 0.57
C PHE A 131 5.76 3.19 -0.08
N LEU A 132 5.08 4.16 0.53
CA LEU A 132 3.93 4.84 -0.05
C LEU A 132 4.33 6.22 -0.56
N HIS A 133 4.25 6.45 -1.87
CA HIS A 133 4.42 7.77 -2.47
C HIS A 133 3.15 8.24 -3.16
N ILE A 134 2.73 9.46 -2.83
CA ILE A 134 1.63 10.14 -3.50
C ILE A 134 2.10 11.54 -3.90
N GLY A 135 2.22 11.78 -5.20
CA GLY A 135 2.73 13.04 -5.76
C GLY A 135 1.72 14.20 -5.73
N GLY A 136 0.42 13.89 -5.59
CA GLY A 136 -0.65 14.87 -5.47
C GLY A 136 -1.41 14.82 -4.14
N ASP A 137 -2.68 15.18 -4.21
CA ASP A 137 -3.57 15.25 -3.05
C ASP A 137 -4.16 13.89 -2.68
N VAL A 138 -4.47 13.72 -1.40
CA VAL A 138 -5.17 12.53 -0.88
C VAL A 138 -6.56 12.93 -0.41
N HIS A 139 -7.58 12.46 -1.11
CA HIS A 139 -8.97 12.56 -0.70
C HIS A 139 -9.38 11.26 -0.04
N ALA A 140 -9.46 11.26 1.29
CA ALA A 140 -9.78 10.04 2.02
C ALA A 140 -10.89 10.17 3.07
N GLY A 141 -11.68 9.11 3.25
CA GLY A 141 -12.47 8.98 4.47
C GLY A 141 -11.55 8.90 5.70
N ARG A 142 -10.45 8.17 5.57
CA ARG A 142 -9.43 8.03 6.63
C ARG A 142 -8.04 7.78 6.04
N MET A 143 -7.01 8.41 6.61
CA MET A 143 -5.61 8.10 6.30
C MET A 143 -4.82 7.77 7.58
N ILE A 144 -4.15 6.62 7.61
CA ILE A 144 -3.33 6.17 8.74
C ILE A 144 -1.94 5.82 8.22
N VAL A 145 -0.92 6.38 8.86
CA VAL A 145 0.47 6.03 8.60
C VAL A 145 1.12 5.73 9.94
N ASP A 146 1.48 4.48 10.20
CA ASP A 146 1.92 4.06 11.54
C ASP A 146 2.95 2.92 11.46
N ASP A 147 3.46 2.47 12.61
CA ASP A 147 4.37 1.33 12.76
C ASP A 147 5.58 1.35 11.82
N GLY A 148 6.29 2.50 11.81
CA GLY A 148 7.51 2.65 11.02
C GLY A 148 7.28 2.85 9.52
N ALA A 149 6.01 2.92 9.06
CA ALA A 149 5.66 3.18 7.66
C ALA A 149 6.47 4.31 7.04
N VAL A 150 7.09 4.04 5.90
CA VAL A 150 7.73 5.08 5.09
C VAL A 150 6.71 5.57 4.07
N ALA A 151 6.30 6.82 4.21
CA ALA A 151 5.28 7.41 3.35
C ALA A 151 5.54 8.88 3.08
N THR A 152 5.25 9.32 1.86
CA THR A 152 5.32 10.73 1.45
C THR A 152 4.06 11.10 0.70
N VAL A 153 3.45 12.23 1.09
CA VAL A 153 2.40 12.90 0.31
C VAL A 153 2.89 14.29 -0.01
N ALA A 154 3.03 14.61 -1.30
CA ALA A 154 3.51 15.92 -1.74
C ALA A 154 2.40 16.98 -1.76
N GLY A 155 1.14 16.58 -1.98
CA GLY A 155 -0.03 17.45 -1.91
C GLY A 155 -0.69 17.55 -0.53
N GLU A 156 -1.94 18.00 -0.52
CA GLU A 156 -2.74 18.11 0.70
C GLU A 156 -3.41 16.77 1.06
N VAL A 157 -3.46 16.47 2.37
CA VAL A 157 -4.20 15.32 2.90
C VAL A 157 -5.58 15.78 3.36
N LEU A 158 -6.57 15.62 2.49
CA LEU A 158 -7.98 15.89 2.73
C LEU A 158 -8.67 14.64 3.29
N ALA A 159 -8.21 14.21 4.46
CA ALA A 159 -8.78 13.08 5.19
C ALA A 159 -9.74 13.55 6.29
N ARG A 160 -10.93 12.95 6.39
CA ARG A 160 -11.86 13.29 7.51
C ARG A 160 -11.28 12.88 8.86
N ARG A 161 -10.54 11.77 8.89
CA ARG A 161 -9.92 11.18 10.08
C ARG A 161 -8.52 10.68 9.75
N GLY A 162 -7.65 10.59 10.74
CA GLY A 162 -6.34 10.02 10.52
C GLY A 162 -5.28 10.43 11.50
N TRP A 163 -4.13 9.76 11.41
CA TRP A 163 -2.93 10.14 12.14
C TRP A 163 -1.68 9.64 11.43
N ASN A 164 -0.56 10.24 11.83
CA ASN A 164 0.77 9.81 11.47
C ASN A 164 1.53 9.44 12.76
N GLY A 165 1.75 8.16 12.97
CA GLY A 165 2.57 7.58 14.06
C GLY A 165 3.98 7.20 13.64
N SER A 166 4.30 7.26 12.34
CA SER A 166 5.63 6.95 11.85
C SER A 166 6.57 8.16 11.90
N ALA A 167 7.81 7.92 12.32
CA ALA A 167 8.90 8.89 12.25
C ALA A 167 9.47 9.05 10.83
N HIS A 168 9.25 8.05 9.97
CA HIS A 168 9.77 8.01 8.60
C HIS A 168 8.79 8.59 7.57
N ALA A 169 7.61 9.03 8.01
CA ALA A 169 6.55 9.53 7.14
C ALA A 169 6.50 11.05 7.06
N GLN A 170 6.60 11.57 5.84
CA GLN A 170 6.38 12.96 5.46
C GLN A 170 4.93 13.16 5.03
N VAL A 171 4.02 13.07 5.99
CA VAL A 171 2.57 13.20 5.78
C VAL A 171 1.98 14.11 6.85
N ALA A 172 1.28 15.15 6.40
CA ALA A 172 0.68 16.19 7.25
C ALA A 172 -0.63 15.70 7.91
N LEU A 173 -0.49 14.87 8.95
CA LEU A 173 -1.59 14.37 9.78
C LEU A 173 -1.30 14.63 11.26
N ARG A 174 -2.35 14.58 12.10
CA ARG A 174 -2.20 14.60 13.56
C ARG A 174 -1.25 13.49 14.01
N LYS A 175 -0.36 13.78 14.95
CA LYS A 175 0.50 12.75 15.54
C LYS A 175 -0.27 11.89 16.54
N SER A 176 -0.24 10.58 16.35
CA SER A 176 -0.83 9.57 17.26
C SER A 176 -0.28 8.18 16.93
N ARG A 177 -0.73 7.15 17.64
CA ARG A 177 -0.33 5.76 17.40
C ARG A 177 -1.52 4.82 17.54
N TRP A 178 -1.46 3.65 16.90
CA TRP A 178 -2.45 2.57 17.02
C TRP A 178 -2.91 2.32 18.46
N LEU A 179 -1.95 2.24 19.39
CA LEU A 179 -2.25 1.99 20.80
C LEU A 179 -3.18 3.05 21.39
N ASP A 180 -3.00 4.31 21.00
CA ASP A 180 -3.76 5.46 21.51
C ASP A 180 -5.15 5.58 20.86
N GLU A 181 -5.26 5.14 19.60
CA GLU A 181 -6.46 5.29 18.77
C GLU A 181 -7.42 4.09 18.84
N VAL A 182 -6.94 2.88 19.17
CA VAL A 182 -7.81 1.70 19.35
C VAL A 182 -8.61 1.80 20.65
N LYS A 183 -9.88 1.36 20.60
CA LYS A 183 -10.77 1.31 21.78
C LYS A 183 -10.14 0.48 22.90
N PRO A 184 -10.09 0.97 24.16
CA PRO A 184 -9.45 0.27 25.27
C PRO A 184 -9.87 -1.20 25.40
N GLU A 185 -11.17 -1.47 25.26
CA GLU A 185 -11.79 -2.79 25.38
C GLU A 185 -11.39 -3.77 24.26
N LEU A 186 -10.90 -3.27 23.12
CA LEU A 186 -10.42 -4.08 22.00
C LEU A 186 -8.89 -4.21 21.98
N ARG A 187 -8.16 -3.52 22.86
CA ARG A 187 -6.69 -3.55 22.84
C ARG A 187 -6.12 -4.94 23.08
N ALA A 188 -6.77 -5.76 23.92
CA ALA A 188 -6.33 -7.13 24.17
C ALA A 188 -6.43 -8.04 22.92
N GLU A 189 -7.22 -7.65 21.92
CA GLU A 189 -7.34 -8.37 20.64
C GLU A 189 -6.13 -8.12 19.72
N PHE A 190 -5.53 -6.92 19.80
CA PHE A 190 -4.52 -6.45 18.83
C PHE A 190 -3.13 -6.22 19.44
N PHE A 191 -3.05 -5.99 20.76
CA PHE A 191 -1.81 -5.66 21.47
C PHE A 191 -1.55 -6.62 22.64
N ARG A 192 -0.27 -6.89 22.88
CA ARG A 192 0.22 -7.58 24.08
C ARG A 192 0.20 -6.62 25.27
N GLY A 193 0.30 -7.15 26.50
CA GLY A 193 0.24 -6.40 27.76
C GLY A 193 1.29 -5.29 27.96
N GLY A 194 2.22 -5.10 27.02
CA GLY A 194 3.17 -3.98 26.98
C GLY A 194 2.93 -2.96 25.86
N GLY A 195 1.79 -3.02 25.14
CA GLY A 195 1.47 -2.14 24.03
C GLY A 195 2.09 -2.53 22.68
N ALA A 196 2.96 -3.56 22.67
CA ALA A 196 3.49 -4.14 21.44
C ALA A 196 2.37 -4.86 20.66
N VAL A 197 2.38 -4.72 19.35
CA VAL A 197 1.45 -5.41 18.43
C VAL A 197 1.58 -6.94 18.61
N ALA A 198 0.45 -7.65 18.73
CA ALA A 198 0.46 -9.09 19.00
C ALA A 198 0.73 -9.93 17.73
N CYS A 199 1.88 -10.60 17.62
CA CYS A 199 2.31 -11.28 16.38
C CYS A 199 1.38 -12.39 15.81
N THR A 200 0.32 -12.82 16.50
CA THR A 200 -0.61 -13.85 15.97
C THR A 200 -1.69 -13.27 15.05
N THR A 201 -2.04 -12.00 15.24
CA THR A 201 -3.02 -11.25 14.42
C THR A 201 -2.58 -9.83 14.12
N GLY A 202 -1.46 -9.36 14.66
CA GLY A 202 -0.97 -7.97 14.79
C GLY A 202 -1.52 -6.87 13.90
N GLU A 203 -0.62 -6.16 13.22
CA GLU A 203 -0.95 -5.08 12.29
C GLU A 203 -1.92 -5.57 11.22
N GLY A 204 -1.64 -6.75 10.67
CA GLY A 204 -2.45 -7.37 9.62
C GLY A 204 -3.92 -7.50 10.02
N GLY A 205 -4.22 -7.91 11.24
CA GLY A 205 -5.58 -8.11 11.77
C GLY A 205 -6.28 -6.81 12.13
N LEU A 206 -5.54 -5.80 12.59
CA LEU A 206 -6.09 -4.46 12.80
C LEU A 206 -6.47 -3.83 11.45
N VAL A 207 -5.56 -3.87 10.48
CA VAL A 207 -5.80 -3.43 9.09
C VAL A 207 -6.95 -4.22 8.47
N GLN A 208 -7.01 -5.55 8.66
CA GLN A 208 -8.16 -6.35 8.21
C GLN A 208 -9.47 -5.91 8.86
N ALA A 209 -9.48 -5.62 10.16
CA ALA A 209 -10.67 -5.16 10.85
C ALA A 209 -11.19 -3.84 10.26
N LEU A 210 -10.28 -2.91 9.92
CA LEU A 210 -10.64 -1.65 9.27
C LEU A 210 -11.14 -1.86 7.84
N LEU A 211 -10.49 -2.71 7.05
CA LEU A 211 -10.92 -3.05 5.68
C LEU A 211 -12.30 -3.71 5.66
N ALA A 212 -12.65 -4.44 6.72
CA ALA A 212 -13.97 -5.05 6.94
C ALA A 212 -15.00 -4.07 7.54
N GLY A 213 -14.63 -2.82 7.83
CA GLY A 213 -15.51 -1.81 8.41
C GLY A 213 -15.86 -2.03 9.88
N ARG A 214 -15.06 -2.82 10.63
CA ARG A 214 -15.26 -3.01 12.07
C ARG A 214 -14.99 -1.70 12.82
N ASP A 215 -15.86 -1.39 13.76
CA ASP A 215 -15.74 -0.20 14.61
C ASP A 215 -14.74 -0.42 15.76
N VAL A 216 -13.45 -0.42 15.41
CA VAL A 216 -12.34 -0.73 16.35
C VAL A 216 -11.64 0.49 16.94
N LEU A 217 -11.87 1.67 16.36
CA LEU A 217 -11.19 2.92 16.73
C LEU A 217 -12.05 3.75 17.66
N ARG A 218 -11.41 4.52 18.53
CA ARG A 218 -12.10 5.46 19.41
C ARG A 218 -12.89 6.49 18.60
N PRO A 219 -14.01 6.98 19.14
CA PRO A 219 -14.63 8.20 18.62
C PRO A 219 -13.61 9.34 18.69
N GLU A 220 -13.67 10.26 17.73
CA GLU A 220 -12.87 11.48 17.84
C GLU A 220 -13.37 12.32 19.02
N PRO A 221 -12.47 13.04 19.71
CA PRO A 221 -12.87 14.08 20.66
C PRO A 221 -13.65 15.21 19.98
#